data_AF-A0A9P3G8P1-F1
#
_entry.id   AF-A0A9P3G8P1-F1
#
_cell.length_a   1.000
_cell.length_b   1.000
_cell.length_c   1.000
_cell.angle_alpha   90.00
_cell.angle_beta   90.00
_cell.angle_gamma   90.00
#
_symmetry.space_group_name_H-M   'P 1'
#
loop_
_entity.id
_entity.type
_entity.pdbx_description
1 polymer ?
#
loop_
_entity_poly.entity_id
_entity_poly.type
_entity_poly.pdbx_seq_one_letter_code
_entity_poly.pdbx_strand_id
1 'polypeptide(L)'
;MATGQRAFRSRQPENGFVKPILEELDDAQPLPILSSAISGPKAYKEMLMRDLVDKHRLVEDMLHIKGSYFPGLEAMQLATKAPTASDLTNLVEEAQRQHKEEIEKLMDLQAKDHLSRVLDLYQSTDGIVNLPELDEFIGATATSTNPVFDDAMVEYDYYRWAHLKTLSGLMKRREELLAKETSERKLRDAQFPRTIAQWTALDRDTQLRVARFLVADKSTQERMLSQFGWAWKQVEPLKGDYQHNSTFQGDINMRARDADAGDPHRNAS
;
A
#
# COMPACT_ATOMS: atom_id res chain seq x y z
N MET A 1 40.97 -20.80 -33.24
CA MET A 1 41.33 -19.48 -32.71
C MET A 1 40.46 -18.43 -33.38
N ALA A 2 39.51 -17.85 -32.66
CA ALA A 2 38.89 -16.54 -32.93
C ALA A 2 37.84 -16.26 -31.83
N THR A 3 38.30 -15.67 -30.73
CA THR A 3 37.47 -15.18 -29.62
C THR A 3 36.90 -13.81 -29.98
N GLY A 4 35.60 -13.74 -30.23
CA GLY A 4 34.86 -12.49 -30.39
C GLY A 4 34.18 -12.08 -29.09
N GLN A 5 34.82 -11.20 -28.31
CA GLN A 5 34.21 -10.51 -27.18
C GLN A 5 33.16 -9.52 -27.69
N ARG A 6 31.87 -9.79 -27.41
CA ARG A 6 30.79 -8.79 -27.55
C ARG A 6 30.69 -7.99 -26.26
N ALA A 7 31.06 -6.73 -26.33
CA ALA A 7 30.86 -5.75 -25.27
C ALA A 7 29.36 -5.54 -25.02
N PHE A 8 28.90 -5.87 -23.81
CA PHE A 8 27.61 -5.45 -23.30
C PHE A 8 27.67 -3.96 -22.96
N ARG A 9 27.11 -3.12 -23.84
CA ARG A 9 26.78 -1.74 -23.48
C ARG A 9 25.61 -1.78 -22.51
N SER A 10 25.82 -1.29 -21.29
CA SER A 10 24.77 -0.99 -20.33
C SER A 10 23.79 0.01 -20.96
N ARG A 11 22.63 -0.47 -21.40
CA ARG A 11 21.49 0.41 -21.71
C ARG A 11 20.97 0.90 -20.37
N GLN A 12 21.05 2.20 -20.12
CA GLN A 12 20.24 2.80 -19.06
C GLN A 12 18.77 2.59 -19.41
N PRO A 13 17.88 2.41 -18.42
CA PRO A 13 16.46 2.35 -18.66
C PRO A 13 15.98 3.74 -19.11
N GLU A 14 16.02 3.98 -20.42
CA GLU A 14 15.33 5.12 -21.02
C GLU A 14 13.83 4.89 -20.84
N ASN A 15 13.21 5.69 -19.98
CA ASN A 15 11.76 5.73 -19.79
C ASN A 15 11.08 5.94 -21.15
N GLY A 16 10.29 4.95 -21.59
CA GLY A 16 9.61 4.92 -22.90
C GLY A 16 8.56 6.02 -23.11
N PHE A 17 8.42 6.97 -22.19
CA PHE A 17 7.50 8.11 -22.26
C PHE A 17 8.14 9.37 -22.86
N VAL A 18 9.47 9.44 -22.98
CA VAL A 18 10.14 10.65 -23.51
C VAL A 18 10.10 10.71 -25.04
N LYS A 19 10.07 9.55 -25.73
CA LYS A 19 10.09 9.50 -27.20
C LYS A 19 8.77 9.92 -27.87
N PRO A 20 7.58 9.51 -27.39
CA PRO A 20 6.33 9.89 -28.04
C PRO A 20 6.03 11.40 -27.91
N ILE A 21 6.42 12.03 -26.80
CA ILE A 21 6.17 13.47 -26.56
C ILE A 21 7.08 14.34 -27.43
N LEU A 22 8.34 13.91 -27.65
CA LEU A 22 9.25 14.60 -28.57
C LEU A 22 8.83 14.43 -30.03
N GLU A 23 8.28 13.27 -30.41
CA GLU A 23 7.70 13.06 -31.75
C GLU A 23 6.37 13.82 -31.94
N GLU A 24 5.52 13.94 -30.92
CA GLU A 24 4.31 14.79 -30.97
C GLU A 24 4.62 16.29 -31.00
N LEU A 25 5.77 16.72 -30.47
CA LEU A 25 6.24 18.11 -30.57
C LEU A 25 6.78 18.46 -31.96
N ASP A 26 7.29 17.47 -32.71
CA ASP A 26 7.70 17.64 -34.12
C ASP A 26 6.50 17.52 -35.09
N ASP A 27 5.47 16.74 -34.74
CA ASP A 27 4.24 16.56 -35.56
C ASP A 27 3.08 17.49 -35.17
N ALA A 28 3.23 18.31 -34.12
CA ALA A 28 2.29 19.36 -33.80
C ALA A 28 2.24 20.37 -34.97
N GLN A 29 1.18 20.27 -35.78
CA GLN A 29 0.78 21.30 -36.74
C GLN A 29 1.04 22.67 -36.10
N PRO A 30 1.79 23.57 -36.77
CA PRO A 30 2.04 24.89 -36.23
C PRO A 30 0.68 25.50 -35.96
N LEU A 31 0.33 25.63 -34.67
CA LEU A 31 -0.82 26.41 -34.25
C LEU A 31 -0.74 27.73 -35.02
N PRO A 32 -1.84 28.27 -35.55
CA PRO A 32 -1.81 29.51 -36.30
C PRO A 32 -1.17 30.55 -35.39
N ILE A 33 0.11 30.79 -35.63
CA ILE A 33 0.86 31.85 -35.01
C ILE A 33 0.11 33.06 -35.52
N LEU A 34 -0.64 33.70 -34.62
CA LEU A 34 -1.00 35.10 -34.76
C LEU A 34 0.32 35.87 -34.78
N SER A 35 1.03 35.79 -35.91
CA SER A 35 2.14 36.61 -36.29
C SER A 35 1.56 37.93 -36.78
N SER A 36 0.79 38.60 -35.93
CA SER A 36 0.78 40.05 -35.97
C SER A 36 2.04 40.47 -35.22
N ALA A 37 2.86 41.25 -35.91
CA ALA A 37 4.10 41.78 -35.40
C ALA A 37 3.86 42.62 -34.13
N ILE A 38 3.88 41.99 -32.96
CA ILE A 38 4.00 42.68 -31.69
C ILE A 38 5.49 42.73 -31.38
N SER A 39 6.15 43.75 -31.93
CA SER A 39 7.39 44.31 -31.38
C SER A 39 7.06 44.90 -29.99
N GLY A 40 6.68 44.05 -29.04
CA GLY A 40 6.60 44.40 -27.64
C GLY A 40 8.02 44.47 -27.07
N PRO A 41 8.24 45.29 -26.03
CA PRO A 41 9.55 45.40 -25.40
C PRO A 41 10.01 44.00 -24.97
N LYS A 42 11.27 43.66 -25.27
CA LYS A 42 11.94 42.39 -24.96
C LYS A 42 11.56 41.78 -23.59
N ALA A 43 11.30 42.64 -22.61
CA ALA A 43 10.79 42.30 -21.28
C ALA A 43 9.48 41.47 -21.26
N TYR A 44 8.50 41.76 -22.12
CA TYR A 44 7.23 41.02 -22.15
C TYR A 44 7.42 39.57 -22.62
N LYS A 45 8.29 39.36 -23.61
CA LYS A 45 8.63 38.02 -24.09
C LYS A 45 9.43 37.22 -23.06
N GLU A 46 10.35 37.87 -22.35
CA GLU A 46 11.09 37.24 -21.24
C GLU A 46 10.17 36.86 -20.08
N MET A 47 9.19 37.71 -19.73
CA MET A 47 8.19 37.41 -18.71
C MET A 47 7.33 36.20 -19.09
N LEU A 48 6.85 36.14 -20.34
CA LEU A 48 6.02 35.03 -20.82
C LEU A 48 6.79 33.70 -20.85
N MET A 49 8.08 33.73 -21.20
CA MET A 49 8.95 32.54 -21.18
C MET A 49 9.20 32.04 -19.76
N ARG A 50 9.37 32.93 -18.78
CA ARG A 50 9.50 32.55 -17.36
C ARG A 50 8.23 31.85 -16.87
N ASP A 51 7.07 32.46 -17.11
CA ASP A 51 5.76 31.89 -16.74
C ASP A 51 5.54 30.50 -17.38
N LEU A 52 5.95 30.30 -18.63
CA LEU A 52 5.89 29.00 -19.31
C LEU A 52 6.83 27.96 -18.67
N VAL A 53 8.05 28.34 -18.31
CA VAL A 53 9.02 27.46 -17.63
C VAL A 53 8.51 27.07 -16.24
N ASP A 54 7.91 28.01 -15.50
CA ASP A 54 7.37 27.74 -14.17
C ASP A 54 6.13 26.84 -14.23
N LYS A 55 5.23 27.06 -15.20
CA LYS A 55 4.13 26.14 -15.49
C LYS A 55 4.60 24.74 -15.88
N HIS A 56 5.65 24.63 -16.69
CA HIS A 56 6.22 23.35 -17.06
C HIS A 56 6.78 22.60 -15.84
N ARG A 57 7.56 23.29 -14.99
CA ARG A 57 8.07 22.72 -13.75
C ARG A 57 6.95 22.27 -12.82
N LEU A 58 5.89 23.07 -12.69
CA LEU A 58 4.73 22.72 -11.88
C LEU A 58 4.01 21.48 -12.42
N VAL A 59 3.89 21.35 -13.74
CA VAL A 59 3.31 20.16 -14.38
C VAL A 59 4.21 18.93 -14.17
N GLU A 60 5.52 19.06 -14.29
CA GLU A 60 6.47 17.97 -14.01
C GLU A 60 6.41 17.54 -12.55
N ASP A 61 6.40 18.49 -11.61
CA ASP A 61 6.26 18.22 -10.18
C ASP A 61 4.90 17.60 -9.87
N MET A 62 3.82 18.08 -10.49
CA MET A 62 2.51 17.45 -10.40
C MET A 62 2.48 16.06 -11.03
N LEU A 63 3.21 15.78 -12.09
CA LEU A 63 3.32 14.44 -12.64
C LEU A 63 4.17 13.54 -11.73
N HIS A 64 5.16 14.10 -11.02
CA HIS A 64 5.88 13.35 -10.00
C HIS A 64 5.04 13.06 -8.75
N ILE A 65 4.09 13.94 -8.40
CA ILE A 65 3.20 13.78 -7.23
C ILE A 65 1.91 13.00 -7.58
N LYS A 66 1.25 13.34 -8.70
CA LYS A 66 -0.04 12.79 -9.15
C LYS A 66 0.10 11.71 -10.21
N GLY A 67 1.22 11.66 -10.92
CA GLY A 67 1.45 10.68 -11.97
C GLY A 67 1.59 9.31 -11.32
N SER A 68 0.48 8.58 -11.36
CA SER A 68 0.45 7.14 -11.12
C SER A 68 1.55 6.51 -11.95
N TYR A 69 2.61 6.11 -11.25
CA TYR A 69 3.67 5.27 -11.75
C TYR A 69 2.97 4.11 -12.46
N PHE A 70 3.04 4.07 -13.79
CA PHE A 70 2.62 2.88 -14.50
C PHE A 70 3.51 1.78 -13.95
N PRO A 71 2.96 0.82 -13.18
CA PRO A 71 3.79 -0.15 -12.50
C PRO A 71 4.60 -0.85 -13.59
N GLY A 72 5.92 -0.80 -13.46
CA GLY A 72 6.81 -1.46 -14.43
C GLY A 72 6.36 -2.90 -14.62
N LEU A 73 6.71 -3.49 -15.76
CA LEU A 73 6.22 -4.83 -16.14
C LEU A 73 6.51 -5.89 -15.06
N GLU A 74 7.60 -5.73 -14.31
CA GLU A 74 7.94 -6.53 -13.13
C GLU A 74 6.95 -6.34 -11.95
N ALA A 75 6.54 -5.11 -11.66
CA ALA A 75 5.55 -4.81 -10.63
C ALA A 75 4.16 -5.35 -11.01
N MET A 76 3.79 -5.31 -12.29
CA MET A 76 2.58 -5.97 -12.78
C MET A 76 2.63 -7.50 -12.64
N GLN A 77 3.78 -8.12 -12.93
CA GLN A 77 3.95 -9.56 -12.72
C GLN A 77 3.91 -9.93 -11.23
N LEU A 78 4.49 -9.11 -10.35
CA LEU A 78 4.35 -9.27 -8.90
C LEU A 78 2.88 -9.18 -8.44
N ALA A 79 2.10 -8.27 -9.03
CA ALA A 79 0.67 -8.13 -8.75
C ALA A 79 -0.18 -9.33 -9.21
N THR A 80 0.33 -10.22 -10.07
CA THR A 80 -0.38 -11.47 -10.42
C THR A 80 -0.32 -12.53 -9.33
N LYS A 81 0.63 -12.44 -8.38
CA LYS A 81 0.65 -13.32 -7.21
C LYS A 81 -0.47 -12.91 -6.26
N ALA A 82 -1.23 -13.88 -5.76
CA ALA A 82 -2.29 -13.61 -4.80
C ALA A 82 -1.65 -12.97 -3.54
N PRO A 83 -2.06 -11.75 -3.16
CA PRO A 83 -1.44 -11.05 -2.04
C PRO A 83 -1.74 -11.78 -0.72
N THR A 84 -0.75 -11.87 0.14
CA THR A 84 -0.89 -12.37 1.51
C THR A 84 -1.34 -11.24 2.44
N ALA A 85 -1.95 -11.57 3.58
CA ALA A 85 -2.34 -10.55 4.58
C ALA A 85 -1.14 -9.72 5.08
N SER A 86 0.06 -10.32 5.16
CA SER A 86 1.32 -9.64 5.49
C SER A 86 1.79 -8.68 4.38
N ASP A 87 1.54 -9.03 3.13
CA ASP A 87 1.94 -8.17 2.01
C ASP A 87 1.08 -6.89 2.01
N LEU A 88 -0.20 -7.03 2.38
CA LEU A 88 -1.10 -5.89 2.53
C LEU A 88 -0.77 -5.01 3.74
N THR A 89 -0.22 -5.54 4.83
CA THR A 89 0.26 -4.68 5.94
C THR A 89 1.42 -3.82 5.49
N ASN A 90 2.39 -4.43 4.79
CA ASN A 90 3.54 -3.71 4.25
C ASN A 90 3.08 -2.64 3.24
N LEU A 91 2.09 -2.96 2.41
CA LEU A 91 1.55 -2.03 1.42
C LEU A 91 0.78 -0.87 2.09
N VAL A 92 0.05 -1.12 3.18
CA VAL A 92 -0.60 -0.06 3.97
C VAL A 92 0.44 0.87 4.59
N GLU A 93 1.50 0.33 5.19
CA GLU A 93 2.60 1.13 5.76
C GLU A 93 3.30 1.96 4.69
N GLU A 94 3.57 1.35 3.53
CA GLU A 94 4.16 2.02 2.39
C GLU A 94 3.27 3.15 1.85
N ALA A 95 1.96 2.90 1.71
CA ALA A 95 1.00 3.92 1.28
C ALA A 95 0.92 5.10 2.27
N GLN A 96 0.99 4.82 3.58
CA GLN A 96 1.04 5.87 4.61
C GLN A 96 2.33 6.69 4.53
N ARG A 97 3.46 6.02 4.29
CA ARG A 97 4.75 6.68 4.12
C ARG A 97 4.76 7.57 2.88
N GLN A 98 4.31 7.05 1.74
CA GLN A 98 4.20 7.79 0.49
C GLN A 98 3.30 9.02 0.65
N HIS A 99 2.14 8.88 1.27
CA HIS A 99 1.24 10.00 1.52
C HIS A 99 1.87 11.11 2.36
N LYS A 100 2.64 10.74 3.40
CA LYS A 100 3.37 11.72 4.21
C LYS A 100 4.40 12.47 3.37
N GLU A 101 5.18 11.76 2.57
CA GLU A 101 6.17 12.35 1.66
C GLU A 101 5.52 13.25 0.61
N GLU A 102 4.36 12.87 0.08
CA GLU A 102 3.57 13.66 -0.88
C GLU A 102 3.02 14.95 -0.25
N ILE A 103 2.47 14.89 0.97
CA ILE A 103 1.99 16.09 1.67
C ILE A 103 3.16 17.03 1.97
N GLU A 104 4.30 16.51 2.45
CA GLU A 104 5.48 17.33 2.75
C GLU A 104 5.96 18.08 1.49
N LYS A 105 6.05 17.38 0.35
CA LYS A 105 6.38 18.00 -0.94
C LYS A 105 5.35 19.03 -1.37
N LEU A 106 4.06 18.75 -1.21
CA LEU A 106 2.99 19.69 -1.55
C LEU A 106 3.11 20.98 -0.73
N MET A 107 3.33 20.86 0.58
CA MET A 107 3.52 22.00 1.48
C MET A 107 4.78 22.81 1.12
N ASP A 108 5.87 22.14 0.78
CA ASP A 108 7.11 22.79 0.32
C ASP A 108 6.89 23.59 -0.98
N LEU A 109 6.14 23.03 -1.93
CA LEU A 109 5.80 23.72 -3.18
C LEU A 109 4.91 24.93 -2.92
N GLN A 110 3.87 24.78 -2.08
CA GLN A 110 2.99 25.88 -1.69
C GLN A 110 3.76 27.01 -0.97
N ALA A 111 4.71 26.66 -0.09
CA ALA A 111 5.55 27.62 0.59
C ALA A 111 6.45 28.40 -0.39
N LYS A 112 7.05 27.72 -1.37
CA LYS A 112 7.87 28.35 -2.43
C LYS A 112 7.05 29.28 -3.31
N ASP A 113 5.88 28.83 -3.75
CA ASP A 113 4.97 29.61 -4.58
C ASP A 113 4.47 30.86 -3.83
N HIS A 114 4.08 30.71 -2.55
CA HIS A 114 3.72 31.84 -1.70
C HIS A 114 4.87 32.85 -1.58
N LEU A 115 6.10 32.38 -1.30
CA LEU A 115 7.26 33.25 -1.19
C LEU A 115 7.58 33.97 -2.51
N SER A 116 7.48 33.28 -3.65
CA SER A 116 7.65 33.91 -4.97
C SER A 116 6.64 35.04 -5.19
N ARG A 117 5.36 34.79 -4.90
CA ARG A 117 4.31 35.80 -5.06
C ARG A 117 4.54 37.01 -4.16
N VAL A 118 4.98 36.80 -2.92
CA VAL A 118 5.32 37.90 -2.00
C VAL A 118 6.50 38.71 -2.53
N LEU A 119 7.53 38.05 -3.06
CA LEU A 119 8.67 38.74 -3.67
C LEU A 119 8.28 39.52 -4.94
N ASP A 120 7.43 38.95 -5.78
CA ASP A 120 6.93 39.62 -6.99
C ASP A 120 6.08 40.84 -6.63
N LEU A 121 5.22 40.73 -5.62
CA LEU A 121 4.47 41.85 -5.06
C LEU A 121 5.41 42.96 -4.57
N TYR A 122 6.42 42.60 -3.78
CA TYR A 122 7.41 43.55 -3.25
C TYR A 122 8.22 44.25 -4.36
N GLN A 123 8.68 43.50 -5.37
CA GLN A 123 9.43 44.06 -6.49
C GLN A 123 8.55 44.93 -7.41
N SER A 124 7.25 44.63 -7.51
CA SER A 124 6.30 45.48 -8.24
C SER A 124 6.09 46.84 -7.57
N THR A 125 6.26 46.92 -6.24
CA THR A 125 6.06 48.14 -5.47
C THR A 125 7.29 49.02 -5.33
N ASP A 126 8.50 48.45 -5.37
CA ASP A 126 9.78 49.17 -5.19
C ASP A 126 10.06 50.26 -6.26
N GLY A 127 9.26 50.34 -7.32
CA GLY A 127 9.33 51.41 -8.33
C GLY A 127 8.50 52.66 -8.01
N ILE A 128 7.61 52.64 -7.02
CA ILE A 128 6.62 53.71 -6.78
C ILE A 128 6.66 54.10 -5.29
N VAL A 129 7.28 55.25 -5.01
CA VAL A 129 7.03 56.19 -3.90
C VAL A 129 6.48 55.59 -2.59
N ASN A 130 7.25 55.70 -1.49
CA ASN A 130 6.79 55.48 -0.10
C ASN A 130 5.40 56.09 0.15
N LEU A 131 4.36 55.27 0.03
CA LEU A 131 2.96 55.62 0.29
C LEU A 131 2.49 54.78 1.49
N PRO A 132 2.19 55.40 2.64
CA PRO A 132 1.71 54.70 3.84
C PRO A 132 0.47 53.82 3.61
N GLU A 133 -0.33 54.17 2.61
CA GLU A 133 -1.53 53.44 2.18
C GLU A 133 -1.20 52.06 1.57
N LEU A 134 0.02 51.91 1.03
CA LEU A 134 0.48 50.65 0.46
C LEU A 134 0.84 49.63 1.55
N ASP A 135 1.43 50.08 2.67
CA ASP A 135 1.70 49.22 3.83
C ASP A 135 0.39 48.71 4.46
N GLU A 136 -0.64 49.57 4.51
CA GLU A 136 -1.97 49.18 4.99
C GLU A 136 -2.65 48.19 4.03
N PHE A 137 -2.48 48.35 2.70
CA PHE A 137 -2.95 47.39 1.71
C PHE A 137 -2.21 46.04 1.80
N ILE A 138 -0.88 46.04 1.91
CA ILE A 138 -0.09 44.81 2.09
C ILE A 138 -0.51 44.11 3.40
N GLY A 139 -0.65 44.85 4.49
CA GLY A 139 -1.16 44.33 5.77
C GLY A 139 -2.57 43.75 5.66
N ALA A 140 -3.47 44.40 4.91
CA ALA A 140 -4.83 43.93 4.66
C ALA A 140 -4.86 42.67 3.78
N THR A 141 -4.00 42.56 2.76
CA THR A 141 -3.89 41.34 1.94
C THR A 141 -3.27 40.15 2.68
N ALA A 142 -2.47 40.41 3.73
CA ALA A 142 -1.94 39.39 4.62
C ALA A 142 -2.96 38.91 5.67
N THR A 143 -3.99 39.70 5.99
CA THR A 143 -5.01 39.37 7.01
C THR A 143 -6.37 38.97 6.44
N SER A 144 -6.73 39.46 5.26
CA SER A 144 -7.91 39.00 4.52
C SER A 144 -7.65 37.56 4.06
N THR A 145 -8.61 36.66 4.28
CA THR A 145 -8.64 35.28 3.76
C THR A 145 -8.16 35.28 2.31
N ASN A 146 -6.87 34.98 2.13
CA ASN A 146 -6.25 35.06 0.83
C ASN A 146 -6.80 33.87 0.04
N PRO A 147 -7.50 34.07 -1.10
CA PRO A 147 -8.12 32.98 -1.87
C PRO A 147 -7.11 31.90 -2.27
N VAL A 148 -5.82 32.22 -2.25
CA VAL A 148 -4.70 31.29 -2.43
C VAL A 148 -4.64 30.21 -1.34
N PHE A 149 -4.88 30.57 -0.06
CA PHE A 149 -4.90 29.59 1.03
C PHE A 149 -6.15 28.72 1.00
N ASP A 150 -7.28 29.25 0.52
CA ASP A 150 -8.50 28.45 0.33
C ASP A 150 -8.29 27.38 -0.75
N ASP A 151 -7.65 27.71 -1.87
CA ASP A 151 -7.33 26.77 -2.95
C ASP A 151 -6.35 25.67 -2.47
N ALA A 152 -5.32 26.06 -1.72
CA ALA A 152 -4.36 25.14 -1.11
C ALA A 152 -5.03 24.15 -0.13
N MET A 153 -6.03 24.61 0.64
CA MET A 153 -6.76 23.77 1.58
C MET A 153 -7.67 22.77 0.86
N VAL A 154 -8.35 23.19 -0.21
CA VAL A 154 -9.15 22.29 -1.06
C VAL A 154 -8.29 21.20 -1.68
N GLU A 155 -7.09 21.56 -2.16
CA GLU A 155 -6.16 20.59 -2.73
C GLU A 155 -5.68 19.59 -1.67
N TYR A 156 -5.28 20.05 -0.48
CA TYR A 156 -4.91 19.18 0.63
C TYR A 156 -6.04 18.20 1.01
N ASP A 157 -7.28 18.69 1.12
CA ASP A 157 -8.43 17.86 1.46
C ASP A 157 -8.71 16.80 0.38
N TYR A 158 -8.51 17.14 -0.89
CA TYR A 158 -8.60 16.19 -1.99
C TYR A 158 -7.57 15.06 -1.86
N TYR A 159 -6.29 15.38 -1.59
CA TYR A 159 -5.24 14.39 -1.38
C TYR A 159 -5.51 13.49 -0.19
N ARG A 160 -5.92 14.09 0.93
CA ARG A 160 -6.29 13.38 2.13
C ARG A 160 -7.44 12.41 1.86
N TRP A 161 -8.49 12.86 1.16
CA TRP A 161 -9.62 12.01 0.79
C TRP A 161 -9.18 10.85 -0.11
N ALA A 162 -8.36 11.11 -1.14
CA ALA A 162 -7.87 10.09 -2.05
C ALA A 162 -7.06 9.02 -1.30
N HIS A 163 -6.15 9.44 -0.40
CA HIS A 163 -5.39 8.55 0.45
C HIS A 163 -6.26 7.73 1.41
N LEU A 164 -7.24 8.35 2.06
CA LEU A 164 -8.16 7.60 2.93
C LEU A 164 -8.96 6.56 2.13
N LYS A 165 -9.34 6.89 0.89
CA LYS A 165 -10.03 5.96 0.00
C LYS A 165 -9.14 4.77 -0.36
N THR A 166 -7.87 4.97 -0.72
CA THR A 166 -6.95 3.87 -1.03
C THR A 166 -6.70 3.00 0.20
N LEU A 167 -6.39 3.60 1.35
CA LEU A 167 -6.21 2.87 2.61
C LEU A 167 -7.44 2.05 2.99
N SER A 168 -8.64 2.62 2.88
CA SER A 168 -9.88 1.91 3.21
C SER A 168 -10.08 0.66 2.36
N GLY A 169 -9.69 0.71 1.07
CA GLY A 169 -9.74 -0.44 0.17
C GLY A 169 -8.75 -1.53 0.58
N LEU A 170 -7.52 -1.14 0.92
CA LEU A 170 -6.46 -2.06 1.36
C LEU A 170 -6.79 -2.74 2.69
N MET A 171 -7.30 -1.97 3.66
CA MET A 171 -7.70 -2.50 4.97
C MET A 171 -8.84 -3.50 4.85
N LYS A 172 -9.89 -3.19 4.08
CA LYS A 172 -10.99 -4.13 3.80
C LYS A 172 -10.46 -5.41 3.16
N ARG A 173 -9.57 -5.30 2.18
CA ARG A 173 -9.01 -6.47 1.51
C ARG A 173 -8.18 -7.34 2.45
N ARG A 174 -7.44 -6.73 3.38
CA ARG A 174 -6.70 -7.45 4.42
C ARG A 174 -7.63 -8.21 5.34
N GLU A 175 -8.71 -7.57 5.80
CA GLU A 175 -9.72 -8.21 6.65
C GLU A 175 -10.36 -9.41 5.94
N GLU A 176 -10.70 -9.28 4.67
CA GLU A 176 -11.24 -10.39 3.85
C GLU A 176 -10.28 -11.57 3.78
N LEU A 177 -8.98 -11.33 3.55
CA LEU A 177 -7.97 -12.39 3.49
C LEU A 177 -7.79 -13.08 4.84
N LEU A 178 -7.76 -12.32 5.94
CA LEU A 178 -7.69 -12.90 7.29
C LEU A 178 -8.95 -13.69 7.63
N ALA A 179 -10.13 -13.20 7.25
CA ALA A 179 -11.38 -13.93 7.42
C ALA A 179 -11.38 -15.23 6.61
N LYS A 180 -10.85 -15.20 5.39
CA LYS A 180 -10.71 -16.38 4.54
C LYS A 180 -9.74 -17.40 5.16
N GLU A 181 -8.54 -16.98 5.54
CA GLU A 181 -7.53 -17.85 6.16
C GLU A 181 -8.06 -18.49 7.46
N THR A 182 -8.72 -17.70 8.31
CA THR A 182 -9.31 -18.21 9.55
C THR A 182 -10.47 -19.17 9.27
N SER A 183 -11.29 -18.93 8.24
CA SER A 183 -12.34 -19.86 7.83
C SER A 183 -11.78 -21.17 7.29
N GLU A 184 -10.73 -21.12 6.48
CA GLU A 184 -10.04 -22.31 5.95
C GLU A 184 -9.36 -23.09 7.06
N ARG A 185 -8.77 -22.40 8.04
CA ARG A 185 -8.24 -23.02 9.25
C ARG A 185 -9.34 -23.69 10.06
N LYS A 186 -10.48 -23.02 10.28
CA LYS A 186 -11.65 -23.61 10.95
C LYS A 186 -12.18 -24.84 10.22
N LEU A 187 -12.22 -24.82 8.89
CA LEU A 187 -12.65 -25.97 8.08
C LEU A 187 -11.68 -27.15 8.20
N ARG A 188 -10.37 -26.89 8.18
CA ARG A 188 -9.36 -27.92 8.43
C ARG A 188 -9.45 -28.48 9.85
N ASP A 189 -9.65 -27.60 10.82
CA ASP A 189 -9.75 -27.97 12.24
C ASP A 189 -11.04 -28.76 12.54
N ALA A 190 -12.13 -28.48 11.81
CA ALA A 190 -13.40 -29.19 11.95
C ALA A 190 -13.37 -30.62 11.35
N GLN A 191 -12.33 -31.00 10.60
CA GLN A 191 -12.22 -32.34 10.03
C GLN A 191 -11.65 -33.32 11.04
N PHE A 192 -12.54 -34.12 11.64
CA PHE A 192 -12.14 -35.24 12.47
C PHE A 192 -11.85 -36.49 11.62
N PRO A 193 -10.69 -37.16 11.78
CA PRO A 193 -10.35 -38.36 11.01
C PRO A 193 -11.30 -39.51 11.34
N ARG A 194 -11.81 -40.19 10.30
CA ARG A 194 -12.73 -41.33 10.49
C ARG A 194 -12.02 -42.65 10.70
N THR A 195 -10.77 -42.76 10.28
CA THR A 195 -9.98 -43.99 10.34
C THR A 195 -8.57 -43.72 10.86
N ILE A 196 -7.92 -44.76 11.39
CA ILE A 196 -6.54 -44.68 11.88
C ILE A 196 -5.58 -44.20 10.77
N ALA A 197 -5.74 -44.71 9.55
CA ALA A 197 -4.93 -44.30 8.39
C ALA A 197 -5.09 -42.82 8.07
N GLN A 198 -6.33 -42.29 8.14
CA GLN A 198 -6.57 -40.86 7.97
C GLN A 198 -5.90 -40.05 9.08
N TRP A 199 -5.98 -40.50 10.32
CA TRP A 199 -5.32 -39.83 11.44
C TRP A 199 -3.79 -39.76 11.24
N THR A 200 -3.15 -40.86 10.82
CA THR A 200 -1.69 -40.86 10.56
C THR A 200 -1.26 -39.94 9.40
N ALA A 201 -2.16 -39.67 8.46
CA ALA A 201 -1.90 -38.79 7.31
C ALA A 201 -2.10 -37.30 7.62
N LEU A 202 -2.74 -36.96 8.74
CA LEU A 202 -2.97 -35.57 9.15
C LEU A 202 -1.70 -34.89 9.68
N ASP A 203 -1.76 -33.56 9.77
CA ASP A 203 -0.71 -32.76 10.39
C ASP A 203 -0.52 -33.10 11.88
N ARG A 204 0.70 -32.93 12.39
CA ARG A 204 1.11 -33.30 13.74
C ARG A 204 0.25 -32.62 14.80
N ASP A 205 -0.09 -31.34 14.63
CA ASP A 205 -0.92 -30.62 15.59
C ASP A 205 -2.35 -31.19 15.66
N THR A 206 -2.95 -31.52 14.51
CA THR A 206 -4.26 -32.16 14.45
C THR A 206 -4.22 -33.55 15.07
N GLN A 207 -3.15 -34.32 14.83
CA GLN A 207 -2.96 -35.63 15.47
C GLN A 207 -2.93 -35.51 17.00
N LEU A 208 -2.23 -34.51 17.55
CA LEU A 208 -2.16 -34.25 18.98
C LEU A 208 -3.51 -33.84 19.57
N ARG A 209 -4.26 -32.98 18.88
CA ARG A 209 -5.61 -32.58 19.30
C ARG A 209 -6.56 -33.77 19.36
N VAL A 210 -6.54 -34.63 18.35
CA VAL A 210 -7.34 -35.87 18.33
C VAL A 210 -6.90 -36.83 19.43
N ALA A 211 -5.58 -36.97 19.67
CA ALA A 211 -5.07 -37.82 20.75
C ALA A 211 -5.53 -37.32 22.13
N ARG A 212 -5.42 -36.01 22.39
CA ARG A 212 -5.94 -35.38 23.61
C ARG A 212 -7.43 -35.62 23.78
N PHE A 213 -8.21 -35.53 22.71
CA PHE A 213 -9.64 -35.81 22.75
C PHE A 213 -9.93 -37.27 23.14
N LEU A 214 -9.21 -38.24 22.58
CA LEU A 214 -9.44 -39.67 22.84
C LEU A 214 -9.07 -40.07 24.28
N VAL A 215 -8.06 -39.42 24.87
CA VAL A 215 -7.62 -39.65 26.26
C VAL A 215 -8.44 -38.86 27.28
N ALA A 216 -9.04 -37.74 26.86
CA ALA A 216 -9.84 -36.85 27.69
C ALA A 216 -11.05 -37.53 28.35
N ASP A 217 -11.45 -36.99 29.51
CA ASP A 217 -12.68 -37.36 30.18
C ASP A 217 -13.92 -36.86 29.39
N LYS A 218 -15.10 -37.39 29.72
CA LYS A 218 -16.32 -37.09 28.97
C LYS A 218 -16.65 -35.58 28.97
N SER A 219 -16.40 -34.87 30.06
CA SER A 219 -16.72 -33.44 30.15
C SER A 219 -15.81 -32.60 29.25
N THR A 220 -14.51 -32.93 29.20
CA THR A 220 -13.57 -32.23 28.32
C THR A 220 -13.76 -32.62 26.86
N GLN A 221 -14.17 -33.87 26.57
CA GLN A 221 -14.59 -34.29 25.23
C GLN A 221 -15.73 -33.40 24.71
N GLU A 222 -16.80 -33.21 25.48
CA GLU A 222 -17.93 -32.36 25.09
C GLU A 222 -17.52 -30.89 24.83
N ARG A 223 -16.61 -30.35 25.65
CA ARG A 223 -16.02 -29.03 25.41
C ARG A 223 -15.22 -28.97 24.11
N MET A 224 -14.41 -29.98 23.83
CA MET A 224 -13.60 -30.05 22.60
C MET A 224 -14.48 -30.21 21.35
N LEU A 225 -15.56 -30.99 21.41
CA LEU A 225 -16.54 -31.06 20.30
C LEU A 225 -17.08 -29.68 19.95
N SER A 226 -17.46 -28.90 20.97
CA SER A 226 -17.99 -27.55 20.78
C SER A 226 -16.91 -26.57 20.30
N GLN A 227 -15.69 -26.67 20.82
CA GLN A 227 -14.57 -25.79 20.48
C GLN A 227 -14.09 -25.98 19.05
N PHE A 228 -13.95 -27.23 18.60
CA PHE A 228 -13.45 -27.56 17.26
C PHE A 228 -14.58 -27.80 16.24
N GLY A 229 -15.85 -27.73 16.67
CA GLY A 229 -17.00 -27.93 15.80
C GLY A 229 -17.16 -29.36 15.30
N TRP A 230 -16.66 -30.34 16.05
CA TRP A 230 -16.76 -31.75 15.68
C TRP A 230 -18.14 -32.30 16.00
N ALA A 231 -18.73 -33.04 15.07
CA ALA A 231 -20.00 -33.72 15.30
C ALA A 231 -19.77 -35.07 15.99
N TRP A 232 -20.60 -35.42 16.97
CA TRP A 232 -20.52 -36.71 17.69
C TRP A 232 -20.41 -37.92 16.74
N LYS A 233 -21.22 -37.93 15.68
CA LYS A 233 -21.24 -38.99 14.66
C LYS A 233 -19.92 -39.13 13.88
N GLN A 234 -19.13 -38.07 13.77
CA GLN A 234 -17.84 -38.11 13.08
C GLN A 234 -16.75 -38.76 13.93
N VAL A 235 -16.87 -38.62 15.26
CA VAL A 235 -15.85 -39.01 16.22
C VAL A 235 -16.03 -40.45 16.70
N GLU A 236 -17.26 -40.93 16.71
CA GLU A 236 -17.64 -42.28 17.15
C GLU A 236 -16.85 -43.43 16.51
N PRO A 237 -16.57 -43.45 15.18
CA PRO A 237 -15.81 -44.55 14.56
C PRO A 237 -14.40 -44.69 15.12
N LEU A 238 -13.65 -43.58 15.19
CA LEU A 238 -12.28 -43.61 15.69
C LEU A 238 -12.21 -43.85 17.20
N LYS A 239 -13.24 -43.39 17.94
CA LYS A 239 -13.38 -43.70 19.36
C LYS A 239 -13.61 -45.20 19.57
N GLY A 240 -14.38 -45.83 18.70
CA GLY A 240 -14.53 -47.29 18.65
C GLY A 240 -13.19 -47.97 18.38
N ASP A 241 -12.47 -47.57 17.33
CA ASP A 241 -11.16 -48.13 17.01
C ASP A 241 -10.16 -48.00 18.17
N TYR A 242 -10.17 -46.86 18.87
CA TYR A 242 -9.34 -46.61 20.05
C TYR A 242 -9.63 -47.58 21.21
N GLN A 243 -10.89 -47.96 21.42
CA GLN A 243 -11.27 -48.90 22.48
C GLN A 243 -10.93 -50.36 22.15
N HIS A 244 -10.90 -50.73 20.86
CA HIS A 244 -10.71 -52.11 20.43
C HIS A 244 -9.27 -52.44 20.04
N ASN A 245 -8.47 -51.45 19.63
CA ASN A 245 -7.11 -51.65 19.15
C ASN A 245 -6.06 -51.14 20.17
N SER A 246 -5.44 -52.07 20.91
CA SER A 246 -4.42 -51.76 21.92
C SER A 246 -3.16 -51.12 21.35
N THR A 247 -2.78 -51.43 20.10
CA THR A 247 -1.61 -50.81 19.44
C THR A 247 -1.84 -49.33 19.21
N PHE A 248 -2.99 -48.99 18.63
CA PHE A 248 -3.41 -47.61 18.40
C PHE A 248 -3.59 -46.85 19.73
N GLN A 249 -4.11 -47.51 20.76
CA GLN A 249 -4.21 -46.93 22.10
C GLN A 249 -2.84 -46.55 22.68
N GLY A 250 -1.82 -47.40 22.48
CA GLY A 250 -0.44 -47.12 22.88
C GLY A 250 0.13 -45.87 22.18
N ASP A 251 -0.05 -45.78 20.86
CA ASP A 251 0.43 -44.66 20.05
C ASP A 251 -0.22 -43.33 20.44
N ILE A 252 -1.53 -43.34 20.71
CA ILE A 252 -2.28 -42.16 21.16
C ILE A 252 -1.79 -41.70 22.53
N ASN A 253 -1.62 -42.62 23.49
CA ASN A 253 -1.13 -42.28 24.82
C ASN A 253 0.31 -41.74 24.80
N MET A 254 1.17 -42.29 23.93
CA MET A 254 2.53 -41.79 23.74
C MET A 254 2.51 -40.34 23.27
N ARG A 255 1.75 -40.04 22.20
CA ARG A 255 1.65 -38.70 21.63
C ARG A 255 0.98 -37.69 22.57
N ALA A 256 -0.03 -38.11 23.33
CA ALA A 256 -0.68 -37.26 24.32
C ALA A 256 0.30 -36.86 25.44
N ARG A 257 1.14 -37.80 25.90
CA ARG A 257 2.17 -37.55 26.92
C ARG A 257 3.29 -36.64 26.41
N ASP A 258 3.76 -36.85 25.18
CA ASP A 258 4.80 -36.01 24.57
C ASP A 258 4.36 -34.54 24.47
N ALA A 259 3.08 -34.30 24.21
CA ALA A 259 2.53 -32.94 24.16
C ALA A 259 2.38 -32.29 25.54
N ASP A 260 2.21 -33.07 26.60
CA ASP A 260 2.15 -32.56 27.98
C ASP A 260 3.55 -32.31 28.56
N ALA A 261 4.56 -33.06 28.11
CA ALA A 261 5.95 -32.87 28.51
C ALA A 261 6.60 -31.62 27.86
N GLY A 262 6.05 -31.14 26.74
CA GLY A 262 6.56 -30.00 25.98
C GLY A 262 6.04 -28.62 26.40
N ASP A 263 5.19 -28.51 27.44
CA ASP A 263 4.68 -27.22 27.92
C ASP A 263 5.54 -26.71 29.10
N PRO A 264 6.54 -25.83 28.86
CA PRO A 264 7.44 -25.32 29.91
C PRO A 264 6.72 -24.46 30.96
N HIS A 265 5.49 -24.01 30.71
CA HIS A 265 4.73 -23.18 31.65
C HIS A 265 3.93 -23.98 32.69
N ARG A 266 3.86 -25.31 32.57
CA ARG A 266 3.06 -26.16 33.46
C ARG A 266 3.84 -26.75 34.64
N ASN A 267 5.18 -26.73 34.60
CA ASN A 267 6.05 -27.30 35.64
C ASN A 267 6.60 -26.25 36.64
N ALA A 268 6.13 -25.00 36.57
CA ALA A 268 6.61 -23.88 37.39
C ALA A 268 5.58 -23.40 38.43
N SER A 269 4.82 -24.32 39.04
CA SER A 269 3.90 -24.01 40.14
C SER A 269 4.01 -25.06 41.25
#